data_AF-W7FI47-F1
#
_entry.id   AF-W7FI47-F1
#
_cell.length_a   1.000
_cell.length_b   1.000
_cell.length_c   1.000
_cell.angle_alpha   90.00
_cell.angle_beta   90.00
_cell.angle_gamma   90.00
#
_symmetry.space_group_name_H-M   'P 1'
#
loop_
_entity.id
_entity.type
_entity.pdbx_description
1 polymer ?
#
loop_
_entity_poly.entity_id
_entity_poly.type
_entity_poly.pdbx_seq_one_letter_code
_entity_poly.pdbx_strand_id
1 'polypeptide(L)'
;MLKVHIIKTWKGFIKRQPFSSVLYEQKRKEYVSPPFEKNKDKFKKNTKFKEELYKYHYEEYIDCVNSRPILYLKDEEIYEHEHEDNVETSHNNSNNNKKKKKKNTHDKRLKRNIPFIYSNEIQNLEELKKNPFVLVNVKNMKNESFGVATFNPYSLISARIISNNTLFSININFFIEKIKNSLQWRYKLMTNHENQENDIHSSSHNVNNENIKEFINFDEQQNKINNSTENHIHTYTYHTLNPKLCYRLINAEGDNIPGLIIDRYDDFFSIQHITLGCEMLAYNINHAILELLNPKAIIFRNDIKERLNEKLEIYKKVLFGKVPEQVRLIENKCFFLIDLINSPNTGWFFNRKELRKLVCNYANQKQVLDLFSYVGCFGIQCSKIGNAKYVICVEKNSYFVELAIKSANLNNLKYNVKMNSSQNDTNNQNISNREYNSSIDNTNCNISFLCQDALEFLKNCKQLFDIIILDPPNLIPKSKFLESGTKRYIDLIRLAQNCVAPNGLILITFTTKLCSYQDYINIINTSFVETNKNVKIVGQGRASPDHPINLSLYVYADFYWFLIQLDY
;
A
#
# COMPACT_ATOMS: atom_id res chain seq x y z
N MET A 1 1.59 50.55 -52.80
CA MET A 1 2.15 50.22 -51.47
C MET A 1 1.19 49.21 -50.83
N LEU A 2 1.51 47.97 -50.51
CA LEU A 2 2.74 47.19 -50.51
C LEU A 2 2.33 45.72 -50.79
N LYS A 3 2.90 45.12 -51.84
CA LYS A 3 2.74 43.70 -52.20
C LYS A 3 3.57 42.87 -51.23
N VAL A 4 2.96 41.96 -50.47
CA VAL A 4 3.69 40.98 -49.65
C VAL A 4 3.96 39.74 -50.50
N HIS A 5 5.25 39.43 -50.63
CA HIS A 5 5.81 38.33 -51.39
C HIS A 5 5.46 36.96 -50.80
N ILE A 6 5.08 36.05 -51.68
CA ILE A 6 4.96 34.61 -51.44
C ILE A 6 6.37 34.03 -51.32
N ILE A 7 6.72 33.45 -50.17
CA ILE A 7 7.81 32.49 -50.05
C ILE A 7 7.21 31.11 -49.79
N LYS A 8 7.22 30.30 -50.86
CA LYS A 8 7.02 28.85 -50.82
C LYS A 8 8.22 28.23 -50.11
N THR A 9 8.00 27.60 -48.95
CA THR A 9 8.65 26.36 -48.52
C THR A 9 8.10 25.98 -47.15
N TRP A 10 7.36 24.87 -47.07
CA TRP A 10 7.33 23.92 -45.94
C TRP A 10 6.32 22.80 -46.26
N LYS A 11 6.68 21.95 -47.23
CA LYS A 11 6.20 20.57 -47.29
C LYS A 11 7.15 19.76 -46.41
N GLY A 12 6.74 19.52 -45.17
CA GLY A 12 7.54 18.80 -44.19
C GLY A 12 6.81 18.42 -42.91
N PHE A 13 5.47 18.35 -42.92
CA PHE A 13 4.70 17.67 -41.87
C PHE A 13 4.52 16.20 -42.26
N ILE A 14 5.56 15.40 -42.04
CA ILE A 14 5.44 13.94 -42.02
C ILE A 14 5.49 13.51 -40.56
N LYS A 15 4.35 12.98 -40.11
CA LYS A 15 4.18 12.00 -39.03
C LYS A 15 5.32 11.96 -38.00
N ARG A 16 5.16 12.64 -36.87
CA ARG A 16 5.76 12.12 -35.62
C ARG A 16 5.14 10.75 -35.40
N GLN A 17 5.88 9.70 -35.71
CA GLN A 17 5.54 8.37 -35.25
C GLN A 17 5.51 8.41 -33.71
N PRO A 18 4.54 7.74 -33.05
CA PRO A 18 4.66 7.49 -31.63
C PRO A 18 6.01 6.79 -31.43
N PHE A 19 6.86 7.33 -30.56
CA PHE A 19 8.07 6.61 -30.15
C PHE A 19 7.62 5.24 -29.65
N SER A 20 8.19 4.23 -30.27
CA SER A 20 7.46 3.10 -30.80
C SER A 20 7.18 1.99 -29.80
N SER A 21 6.02 1.35 -29.96
CA SER A 21 5.68 -0.02 -29.53
C SER A 21 6.80 -1.05 -29.75
N VAL A 22 7.77 -0.77 -30.62
CA VAL A 22 8.91 -1.63 -30.96
C VAL A 22 9.83 -1.90 -29.77
N LEU A 23 10.09 -0.96 -28.86
CA LEU A 23 10.98 -1.24 -27.70
C LEU A 23 10.33 -2.22 -26.72
N TYR A 24 9.01 -2.08 -26.52
CA TYR A 24 8.22 -3.03 -25.73
C TYR A 24 8.05 -4.36 -26.47
N GLU A 25 7.78 -4.37 -27.78
CA GLU A 25 7.69 -5.62 -28.55
C GLU A 25 9.02 -6.36 -28.65
N GLN A 26 10.16 -5.65 -28.72
CA GLN A 26 11.50 -6.22 -28.67
C GLN A 26 11.78 -6.80 -27.27
N LYS A 27 11.53 -6.04 -26.19
CA LYS A 27 11.66 -6.54 -24.81
C LYS A 27 10.62 -7.62 -24.44
N ARG A 28 9.46 -7.64 -25.10
CA ARG A 28 8.40 -8.68 -24.97
C ARG A 28 8.83 -9.98 -25.63
N LYS A 29 9.55 -9.93 -26.75
CA LYS A 29 10.08 -11.12 -27.43
C LYS A 29 11.15 -11.84 -26.61
N GLU A 30 11.81 -11.16 -25.69
CA GLU A 30 12.81 -11.76 -24.79
C GLU A 30 12.20 -12.62 -23.67
N TYR A 31 10.89 -12.58 -23.42
CA TYR A 31 10.25 -13.54 -22.52
C TYR A 31 8.76 -13.74 -22.81
N VAL A 32 8.41 -14.97 -23.14
CA VAL A 32 7.03 -15.47 -23.15
C VAL A 32 6.63 -15.65 -21.69
N SER A 33 5.68 -14.86 -21.16
CA SER A 33 5.01 -15.23 -19.92
C SER A 33 4.58 -16.69 -20.05
N PRO A 34 4.79 -17.58 -19.06
CA PRO A 34 4.17 -18.89 -19.12
C PRO A 34 2.70 -18.67 -19.46
N PRO A 35 2.14 -19.39 -20.45
CA PRO A 35 0.74 -19.25 -20.78
C PRO A 35 -0.03 -19.31 -19.47
N PHE A 36 -0.92 -18.34 -19.26
CA PHE A 36 -1.81 -18.35 -18.09
C PHE A 36 -2.28 -19.79 -17.93
N GLU A 37 -1.83 -20.46 -16.85
CA GLU A 37 -2.32 -21.79 -16.58
C GLU A 37 -3.81 -21.59 -16.43
N LYS A 38 -4.56 -22.09 -17.42
CA LYS A 38 -6.00 -22.25 -17.32
C LYS A 38 -6.19 -23.28 -16.23
N ASN A 39 -6.04 -22.87 -14.98
CA ASN A 39 -6.75 -23.52 -13.91
C ASN A 39 -8.19 -23.43 -14.36
N LYS A 40 -8.73 -24.59 -14.79
CA LYS A 40 -10.17 -24.83 -14.94
C LYS A 40 -10.84 -24.79 -13.56
N ASP A 41 -10.39 -23.90 -12.69
CA ASP A 41 -11.08 -23.55 -11.48
C ASP A 41 -12.37 -22.89 -11.91
N LYS A 42 -13.49 -23.56 -11.60
CA LYS A 42 -14.83 -23.01 -11.68
C LYS A 42 -14.76 -21.54 -11.25
N PHE A 43 -15.14 -20.61 -12.13
CA PHE A 43 -15.22 -19.19 -11.83
C PHE A 43 -15.69 -19.00 -10.39
N LYS A 44 -14.89 -18.32 -9.56
CA LYS A 44 -15.31 -18.06 -8.18
C LYS A 44 -16.66 -17.36 -8.25
N LYS A 45 -17.65 -17.88 -7.50
CA LYS A 45 -18.97 -17.23 -7.33
C LYS A 45 -18.72 -15.73 -7.12
N ASN A 46 -19.34 -14.88 -7.94
CA ASN A 46 -19.29 -13.40 -7.90
C ASN A 46 -18.30 -12.66 -8.84
N THR A 47 -17.69 -13.32 -9.82
CA THR A 47 -16.99 -12.62 -10.92
C THR A 47 -17.93 -12.36 -12.10
N LYS A 48 -17.67 -11.30 -12.89
CA LYS A 48 -18.50 -10.96 -14.07
C LYS A 48 -17.69 -10.69 -15.33
N PHE A 49 -16.49 -10.11 -15.19
CA PHE A 49 -15.61 -9.79 -16.32
C PHE A 49 -14.53 -10.88 -16.44
N LYS A 50 -14.32 -11.39 -17.66
CA LYS A 50 -13.41 -12.50 -17.97
C LYS A 50 -12.20 -12.02 -18.80
N GLU A 51 -11.75 -12.83 -19.76
CA GLU A 51 -10.62 -12.59 -20.67
C GLU A 51 -10.68 -11.25 -21.44
N GLU A 52 -11.86 -10.66 -21.60
CA GLU A 52 -12.07 -9.37 -22.28
C GLU A 52 -11.23 -8.22 -21.68
N LEU A 53 -10.90 -8.29 -20.38
CA LEU A 53 -10.05 -7.31 -19.72
C LEU A 53 -8.55 -7.59 -19.92
N TYR A 54 -8.17 -8.84 -20.18
CA TYR A 54 -6.76 -9.22 -20.29
C TYR A 54 -6.08 -8.64 -21.53
N LYS A 55 -6.84 -8.22 -22.54
CA LYS A 55 -6.30 -7.42 -23.65
C LYS A 55 -5.64 -6.15 -23.15
N TYR A 56 -6.21 -5.49 -22.13
CA TYR A 56 -5.66 -4.25 -21.55
C TYR A 56 -4.38 -4.47 -20.75
N HIS A 57 -3.87 -5.69 -20.64
CA HIS A 57 -2.51 -5.93 -20.17
C HIS A 57 -1.46 -5.64 -21.27
N TYR A 58 -1.87 -5.65 -22.53
CA TYR A 58 -1.00 -5.61 -23.70
C TYR A 58 -1.44 -4.60 -24.77
N GLU A 59 -2.66 -4.08 -24.67
CA GLU A 59 -3.24 -3.10 -25.58
C GLU A 59 -3.65 -1.83 -24.83
N GLU A 60 -3.36 -0.68 -25.42
CA GLU A 60 -3.72 0.61 -24.83
C GLU A 60 -5.23 0.80 -24.80
N TYR A 61 -5.75 1.28 -23.67
CA TYR A 61 -7.07 1.88 -23.65
C TYR A 61 -7.00 3.27 -24.29
N ILE A 62 -7.70 3.43 -25.41
CA ILE A 62 -7.78 4.71 -26.12
C ILE A 62 -8.98 5.49 -25.60
N ASP A 63 -8.70 6.57 -24.89
CA ASP A 63 -9.70 7.46 -24.33
C ASP A 63 -10.18 8.50 -25.36
N CYS A 64 -11.36 8.25 -25.92
CA CYS A 64 -12.04 9.16 -26.85
C CYS A 64 -12.76 10.29 -26.10
N VAL A 65 -12.01 11.34 -25.72
CA VAL A 65 -12.49 12.48 -24.91
C VAL A 65 -13.84 13.06 -25.36
N ASN A 66 -14.01 13.25 -26.67
CA ASN A 66 -15.22 13.88 -27.24
C ASN A 66 -16.45 12.96 -27.28
N SER A 67 -16.26 11.66 -27.12
CA SER A 67 -17.34 10.66 -27.18
C SER A 67 -17.53 9.93 -25.86
N ARG A 68 -17.00 10.46 -24.74
CA ARG A 68 -17.25 9.87 -23.42
C ARG A 68 -18.74 9.99 -23.08
N PRO A 69 -19.40 8.88 -22.72
CA PRO A 69 -20.77 8.96 -22.24
C PRO A 69 -20.85 9.79 -20.96
N ILE A 70 -22.01 10.39 -20.73
CA ILE A 70 -22.26 11.22 -19.54
C ILE A 70 -22.96 10.36 -18.50
N LEU A 71 -22.42 10.37 -17.28
CA LEU A 71 -23.07 9.86 -16.09
C LEU A 71 -23.78 11.02 -15.39
N TYR A 72 -25.11 10.91 -15.31
CA TYR A 72 -25.96 11.89 -14.63
C TYR A 72 -26.22 11.47 -13.19
N LEU A 73 -25.90 12.36 -12.25
CA LEU A 73 -26.26 12.22 -10.84
C LEU A 73 -27.74 12.59 -10.66
N LYS A 74 -28.44 11.85 -9.79
CA LYS A 74 -29.84 12.15 -9.44
C LYS A 74 -29.94 13.49 -8.72
N ASP A 75 -31.02 14.23 -8.95
CA ASP A 75 -31.41 15.30 -8.01
C ASP A 75 -31.99 14.66 -6.74
N GLU A 76 -31.74 15.25 -5.56
CA GLU A 76 -32.38 14.75 -4.33
C GLU A 76 -33.90 14.95 -4.40
N GLU A 77 -34.66 13.86 -4.31
CA GLU A 77 -36.13 13.91 -4.22
C GLU A 77 -36.55 14.73 -3.00
N ILE A 78 -37.44 15.70 -3.22
CA ILE A 78 -38.14 16.41 -2.16
C ILE A 78 -39.19 15.44 -1.63
N TYR A 79 -38.89 14.74 -0.53
CA TYR A 79 -39.97 14.09 0.23
C TYR A 79 -40.82 15.19 0.85
N GLU A 80 -42.03 15.40 0.30
CA GLU A 80 -43.10 16.05 1.02
C GLU A 80 -43.57 15.05 2.07
N HIS A 81 -43.34 15.35 3.36
CA HIS A 81 -44.04 14.65 4.42
C HIS A 81 -45.51 15.09 4.32
N GLU A 82 -46.35 14.28 3.69
CA GLU A 82 -47.79 14.29 3.98
C GLU A 82 -47.94 13.81 5.43
N HIS A 83 -48.06 14.74 6.36
CA HIS A 83 -48.61 14.45 7.66
C HIS A 83 -50.12 14.27 7.45
N GLU A 84 -50.61 13.04 7.58
CA GLU A 84 -52.02 12.80 7.88
C GLU A 84 -52.30 13.42 9.26
N ASP A 85 -52.93 14.59 9.23
CA ASP A 85 -53.47 15.26 10.40
C ASP A 85 -54.58 14.39 11.01
N ASN A 86 -54.42 14.04 12.28
CA ASN A 86 -55.55 13.75 13.16
C ASN A 86 -55.28 14.30 14.58
N VAL A 87 -56.23 15.13 15.01
CA VAL A 87 -56.55 15.63 16.35
C VAL A 87 -55.94 16.97 16.79
N GLU A 88 -56.83 17.98 16.69
CA GLU A 88 -57.01 19.21 17.45
C GLU A 88 -56.08 19.51 18.64
N THR A 89 -55.48 20.70 18.64
CA THR A 89 -55.87 21.81 19.54
C THR A 89 -55.12 23.10 19.19
N SER A 90 -55.76 24.21 19.53
CA SER A 90 -55.53 25.59 19.13
C SER A 90 -54.19 26.19 19.59
N HIS A 91 -53.52 26.95 18.72
CA HIS A 91 -53.27 28.40 18.87
C HIS A 91 -52.35 28.92 17.75
N ASN A 92 -52.76 30.05 17.18
CA ASN A 92 -52.09 30.80 16.13
C ASN A 92 -50.60 31.05 16.43
N ASN A 93 -49.73 30.65 15.50
CA ASN A 93 -48.60 31.48 15.08
C ASN A 93 -48.16 31.08 13.66
N SER A 94 -48.09 32.10 12.81
CA SER A 94 -47.64 32.16 11.42
C SER A 94 -46.52 31.17 11.03
N ASN A 95 -46.91 30.04 10.45
CA ASN A 95 -46.01 29.09 9.80
C ASN A 95 -45.49 29.63 8.47
N ASN A 96 -44.31 30.25 8.51
CA ASN A 96 -43.44 30.35 7.33
C ASN A 96 -42.84 28.96 7.06
N ASN A 97 -43.57 28.13 6.32
CA ASN A 97 -43.09 26.85 5.78
C ASN A 97 -41.98 27.09 4.73
N LYS A 98 -40.77 27.45 5.19
CA LYS A 98 -39.56 27.36 4.37
C LYS A 98 -39.30 25.89 4.10
N LYS A 99 -39.71 25.40 2.92
CA LYS A 99 -39.21 24.15 2.33
C LYS A 99 -37.68 24.16 2.41
N LYS A 100 -37.09 23.48 3.40
CA LYS A 100 -35.64 23.28 3.46
C LYS A 100 -35.29 22.32 2.32
N LYS A 101 -34.94 22.86 1.15
CA LYS A 101 -34.28 22.11 0.08
C LYS A 101 -33.11 21.35 0.72
N LYS A 102 -33.21 20.03 0.86
CA LYS A 102 -32.04 19.20 1.16
C LYS A 102 -31.05 19.46 0.02
N LYS A 103 -29.85 19.91 0.38
CA LYS A 103 -28.80 20.31 -0.55
C LYS A 103 -28.08 19.03 -0.98
N ASN A 104 -28.19 18.64 -2.25
CA ASN A 104 -27.46 17.56 -2.93
C ASN A 104 -26.19 17.14 -2.18
N THR A 105 -26.33 16.13 -1.33
CA THR A 105 -25.30 15.66 -0.42
C THR A 105 -24.12 15.06 -1.17
N HIS A 106 -24.38 14.36 -2.29
CA HIS A 106 -23.35 13.82 -3.19
C HIS A 106 -22.59 14.93 -3.93
N ASP A 107 -23.23 16.00 -4.42
CA ASP A 107 -22.54 17.12 -5.09
C ASP A 107 -21.50 17.76 -4.17
N LYS A 108 -21.87 18.01 -2.91
CA LYS A 108 -20.94 18.53 -1.90
C LYS A 108 -19.80 17.55 -1.61
N ARG A 109 -20.10 16.25 -1.59
CA ARG A 109 -19.13 15.18 -1.33
C ARG A 109 -18.07 15.15 -2.44
N LEU A 110 -18.50 15.22 -3.71
CA LEU A 110 -17.61 15.29 -4.87
C LEU A 110 -16.79 16.60 -4.88
N LYS A 111 -17.41 17.75 -4.56
CA LYS A 111 -16.70 19.04 -4.41
C LYS A 111 -15.64 19.06 -3.30
N ARG A 112 -15.75 18.15 -2.32
CA ARG A 112 -14.74 17.90 -1.28
C ARG A 112 -13.69 16.87 -1.68
N ASN A 113 -13.60 16.55 -2.97
CA ASN A 113 -12.66 15.59 -3.55
C ASN A 113 -12.79 14.17 -2.96
N ILE A 114 -13.98 13.77 -2.52
CA ILE A 114 -14.27 12.35 -2.28
C ILE A 114 -14.59 11.74 -3.63
N PRO A 115 -13.77 10.81 -4.16
CA PRO A 115 -13.86 10.43 -5.57
C PRO A 115 -14.98 9.43 -5.88
N PHE A 116 -15.74 8.97 -4.89
CA PHE A 116 -16.67 7.84 -5.05
C PHE A 116 -18.07 8.30 -5.51
N ILE A 117 -18.71 7.54 -6.38
CA ILE A 117 -20.12 7.72 -6.75
C ILE A 117 -20.78 6.36 -6.58
N TYR A 118 -21.84 6.33 -5.77
CA TYR A 118 -22.55 5.10 -5.43
C TYR A 118 -23.62 4.77 -6.47
N SER A 119 -23.89 3.48 -6.68
CA SER A 119 -24.88 2.98 -7.64
C SER A 119 -26.25 3.68 -7.54
N ASN A 120 -26.72 3.93 -6.33
CA ASN A 120 -28.01 4.58 -6.06
C ASN A 120 -28.05 6.08 -6.40
N GLU A 121 -26.89 6.73 -6.54
CA GLU A 121 -26.74 8.15 -6.88
C GLU A 121 -26.80 8.42 -8.40
N ILE A 122 -26.79 7.37 -9.24
CA ILE A 122 -26.72 7.49 -10.71
C ILE A 122 -28.12 7.38 -11.32
N GLN A 123 -28.51 8.38 -12.12
CA GLN A 123 -29.81 8.44 -12.79
C GLN A 123 -29.89 7.50 -14.00
N ASN A 124 -28.88 7.51 -14.87
CA ASN A 124 -28.86 6.76 -16.13
C ASN A 124 -28.02 5.47 -16.07
N LEU A 125 -28.04 4.77 -14.91
CA LEU A 125 -27.19 3.61 -14.66
C LEU A 125 -27.42 2.46 -15.65
N GLU A 126 -28.68 2.11 -15.93
CA GLU A 126 -29.03 0.99 -16.82
C GLU A 126 -28.66 1.26 -18.29
N GLU A 127 -28.64 2.52 -18.71
CA GLU A 127 -28.15 2.91 -20.03
C GLU A 127 -26.64 2.69 -20.14
N LEU A 128 -25.87 3.23 -19.19
CA LEU A 128 -24.41 3.12 -19.16
C LEU A 128 -23.93 1.68 -19.00
N LYS A 129 -24.69 0.85 -18.30
CA LYS A 129 -24.39 -0.57 -18.06
C LYS A 129 -24.27 -1.40 -19.34
N LYS A 130 -24.84 -0.93 -20.46
CA LYS A 130 -24.69 -1.54 -21.79
C LYS A 130 -23.24 -1.52 -22.29
N ASN A 131 -22.43 -0.57 -21.83
CA ASN A 131 -21.01 -0.47 -22.16
C ASN A 131 -20.17 -0.15 -20.91
N PRO A 132 -19.78 -1.16 -20.11
CA PRO A 132 -19.12 -0.93 -18.81
C PRO A 132 -17.63 -0.59 -18.94
N PHE A 133 -17.00 -0.78 -20.10
CA PHE A 133 -15.55 -0.58 -20.30
C PHE A 133 -15.23 0.78 -20.92
N VAL A 134 -15.78 1.83 -20.31
CA VAL A 134 -15.58 3.21 -20.75
C VAL A 134 -15.33 4.14 -19.59
N LEU A 135 -14.60 5.21 -19.86
CA LEU A 135 -14.57 6.38 -18.99
C LEU A 135 -15.84 7.20 -19.20
N VAL A 136 -16.37 7.76 -18.11
CA VAL A 136 -17.58 8.59 -18.13
C VAL A 136 -17.25 10.01 -17.69
N ASN A 137 -17.91 10.99 -18.30
CA ASN A 137 -17.94 12.35 -17.76
C ASN A 137 -19.08 12.45 -16.74
N VAL A 138 -18.80 12.97 -15.55
CA VAL A 138 -19.79 13.07 -14.46
C VAL A 138 -20.41 14.45 -14.44
N LYS A 139 -21.75 14.50 -14.44
CA LYS A 139 -22.53 15.73 -14.30
C LYS A 139 -23.74 15.53 -13.39
N ASN A 140 -24.24 16.60 -12.78
CA ASN A 140 -25.57 16.61 -12.20
C ASN A 140 -26.63 17.04 -13.24
N MET A 141 -27.90 17.01 -12.85
CA MET A 141 -29.03 17.42 -13.71
C MET A 141 -29.00 18.90 -14.10
N LYS A 142 -28.23 19.73 -13.39
CA LYS A 142 -27.98 21.15 -13.71
C LYS A 142 -26.82 21.34 -14.69
N ASN A 143 -26.31 20.24 -15.26
CA ASN A 143 -25.18 20.23 -16.18
C ASN A 143 -23.85 20.72 -15.56
N GLU A 144 -23.77 20.80 -14.22
CA GLU A 144 -22.51 21.06 -13.51
C GLU A 144 -21.62 19.82 -13.61
N SER A 145 -20.35 20.00 -13.97
CA SER A 145 -19.41 18.89 -14.17
C SER A 145 -18.53 18.65 -12.94
N PHE A 146 -18.29 17.37 -12.65
CA PHE A 146 -17.42 16.92 -11.56
C PHE A 146 -16.12 16.25 -12.06
N GLY A 147 -15.98 16.09 -13.38
CA GLY A 147 -14.78 15.51 -14.00
C GLY A 147 -15.03 14.17 -14.70
N VAL A 148 -13.95 13.41 -14.84
CA VAL A 148 -13.88 12.10 -15.51
C VAL A 148 -13.81 11.01 -14.46
N ALA A 149 -14.59 9.95 -14.65
CA ALA A 149 -14.57 8.80 -13.77
C ALA A 149 -14.30 7.49 -14.52
N THR A 150 -13.65 6.58 -13.82
CA THR A 150 -13.77 5.15 -14.14
C THR A 150 -15.14 4.65 -13.70
N PHE A 151 -15.71 3.68 -14.42
CA PHE A 151 -17.08 3.21 -14.20
C PHE A 151 -17.16 1.69 -14.10
N ASN A 152 -17.98 1.20 -13.19
CA ASN A 152 -18.33 -0.21 -13.00
C ASN A 152 -19.79 -0.31 -12.51
N PRO A 153 -20.76 -0.66 -13.37
CA PRO A 153 -22.17 -0.71 -13.01
C PRO A 153 -22.53 -1.84 -12.03
N TYR A 154 -21.60 -2.74 -11.71
CA TYR A 154 -21.84 -3.91 -10.86
C TYR A 154 -21.21 -3.80 -9.47
N SER A 155 -20.58 -2.66 -9.18
CA SER A 155 -20.01 -2.33 -7.87
C SER A 155 -20.89 -1.33 -7.14
N LEU A 156 -20.94 -1.42 -5.80
CA LEU A 156 -21.64 -0.45 -4.96
C LEU A 156 -21.11 0.97 -5.19
N ILE A 157 -19.78 1.11 -5.30
CA ILE A 157 -19.12 2.33 -5.78
C ILE A 157 -19.00 2.17 -7.29
N SER A 158 -20.00 2.66 -8.00
CA SER A 158 -20.11 2.44 -9.44
C SER A 158 -19.26 3.38 -10.28
N ALA A 159 -18.88 4.54 -9.76
CA ALA A 159 -17.92 5.41 -10.46
C ALA A 159 -16.89 6.01 -9.50
N ARG A 160 -15.67 6.24 -10.02
CA ARG A 160 -14.56 6.83 -9.28
C ARG A 160 -13.89 7.93 -10.08
N ILE A 161 -13.99 9.17 -9.61
CA ILE A 161 -13.35 10.33 -10.22
C ILE A 161 -11.83 10.11 -10.28
N ILE A 162 -11.25 10.20 -11.47
CA ILE A 162 -9.81 10.07 -11.72
C ILE A 162 -9.17 11.40 -12.15
N SER A 163 -9.97 12.29 -12.74
CA SER A 163 -9.58 13.65 -13.12
C SER A 163 -10.76 14.59 -12.89
N ASN A 164 -10.51 15.82 -12.43
CA ASN A 164 -11.51 16.88 -12.37
C ASN A 164 -11.68 17.63 -13.71
N ASN A 165 -10.76 17.42 -14.65
CA ASN A 165 -10.79 18.06 -15.97
C ASN A 165 -11.32 17.08 -17.02
N THR A 166 -12.49 17.38 -17.57
CA THR A 166 -13.17 16.58 -18.60
C THR A 166 -12.50 16.65 -19.97
N LEU A 167 -11.66 17.66 -20.22
CA LEU A 167 -10.95 17.82 -21.49
C LEU A 167 -9.65 17.03 -21.55
N PHE A 168 -9.15 16.55 -20.41
CA PHE A 168 -7.91 15.78 -20.37
C PHE A 168 -8.16 14.33 -20.76
N SER A 169 -7.39 13.84 -21.73
CA SER A 169 -7.31 12.42 -22.07
C SER A 169 -6.58 11.65 -20.97
N ILE A 170 -7.15 10.54 -20.54
CA ILE A 170 -6.58 9.58 -19.60
C ILE A 170 -5.78 8.56 -20.42
N ASN A 171 -4.53 8.92 -20.72
CA ASN A 171 -3.60 8.14 -21.52
C ASN A 171 -2.30 7.83 -20.75
N ILE A 172 -1.27 7.31 -21.42
CA ILE A 172 0.03 7.03 -20.79
C ILE A 172 0.61 8.29 -20.13
N ASN A 173 0.60 9.44 -20.81
CA ASN A 173 1.13 10.70 -20.29
C ASN A 173 0.40 11.16 -19.01
N PHE A 174 -0.91 10.93 -18.91
CA PHE A 174 -1.66 11.19 -17.68
C PHE A 174 -1.08 10.40 -16.50
N PHE A 175 -0.77 9.12 -16.69
CA PHE A 175 -0.18 8.29 -15.63
C PHE A 175 1.28 8.64 -15.37
N ILE A 176 2.04 9.03 -16.39
CA ILE A 176 3.40 9.55 -16.23
C ILE A 176 3.40 10.74 -15.25
N GLU A 177 2.53 11.72 -15.46
CA GLU A 177 2.46 12.90 -14.58
C GLU A 177 1.99 12.55 -13.16
N LYS A 178 1.05 11.62 -13.01
CA LYS A 178 0.64 11.13 -11.68
C LYS A 178 1.78 10.43 -10.94
N ILE A 179 2.52 9.56 -11.63
CA ILE A 179 3.65 8.83 -11.06
C ILE A 179 4.77 9.80 -10.69
N LYS A 180 5.09 10.80 -11.53
CA LYS A 180 6.07 11.85 -11.22
C LYS A 180 5.70 12.62 -9.94
N ASN A 181 4.45 13.05 -9.81
CA ASN A 181 3.98 13.75 -8.61
C ASN A 181 4.14 12.88 -7.36
N SER A 182 3.82 11.59 -7.46
CA SER A 182 4.02 10.67 -6.37
C SER A 182 5.51 10.49 -6.02
N LEU A 183 6.37 10.31 -7.03
CA LEU A 183 7.81 10.16 -6.86
C LEU A 183 8.41 11.36 -6.14
N GLN A 184 7.99 12.58 -6.49
CA GLN A 184 8.42 13.80 -5.81
C GLN A 184 8.08 13.78 -4.31
N TRP A 185 6.90 13.28 -3.93
CA TRP A 185 6.54 13.13 -2.52
C TRP A 185 7.46 12.12 -1.81
N ARG A 186 7.65 10.93 -2.40
CA ARG A 186 8.47 9.88 -1.76
C ARG A 186 9.94 10.26 -1.68
N TYR A 187 10.45 11.00 -2.66
CA TYR A 187 11.79 11.55 -2.64
C TYR A 187 12.01 12.47 -1.42
N LYS A 188 11.06 13.38 -1.14
CA LYS A 188 11.14 14.27 0.03
C LYS A 188 11.20 13.51 1.35
N LEU A 189 10.49 12.39 1.45
CA LEU A 189 10.54 11.54 2.66
C LEU A 189 11.94 10.97 2.88
N MET A 190 12.64 10.58 1.81
CA MET A 190 13.98 9.98 1.90
C MET A 190 15.05 11.01 2.23
N THR A 191 15.05 12.18 1.58
CA THR A 191 16.06 13.22 1.82
C THR A 191 15.96 13.82 3.22
N ASN A 192 14.75 13.91 3.79
CA ASN A 192 14.58 14.41 5.15
C ASN A 192 15.15 13.43 6.19
N HIS A 193 15.16 12.13 5.91
CA HIS A 193 15.81 11.15 6.80
C HIS A 193 17.33 11.24 6.75
N GLU A 194 17.93 11.47 5.59
CA GLU A 194 19.39 11.57 5.45
C GLU A 194 19.94 12.84 6.13
N ASN A 195 19.25 13.98 5.99
CA ASN A 195 19.67 15.24 6.61
C ASN A 195 19.55 15.21 8.15
N GLN A 196 18.47 14.63 8.70
CA GLN A 196 18.32 14.47 10.15
C GLN A 196 19.42 13.57 10.76
N GLU A 197 19.92 12.60 10.01
CA GLU A 197 20.97 11.69 10.50
C GLU A 197 22.38 12.30 10.44
N ASN A 198 22.65 13.19 9.48
CA ASN A 198 23.91 13.95 9.41
C ASN A 198 24.04 14.97 10.55
N ASP A 199 22.93 15.62 10.95
CA ASP A 199 22.94 16.59 12.05
C ASP A 199 23.24 15.92 13.41
N ILE A 200 22.76 14.69 13.62
CA ILE A 200 23.03 13.92 14.86
C ILE A 200 24.52 13.51 14.93
N HIS A 201 25.14 13.18 13.80
CA HIS A 201 26.56 12.80 13.76
C HIS A 201 27.54 13.98 13.89
N SER A 202 27.12 15.21 13.60
CA SER A 202 27.96 16.40 13.81
C SER A 202 28.19 16.77 15.28
N SER A 203 27.46 16.15 16.21
CA SER A 203 27.51 16.45 17.65
C SER A 203 28.12 15.35 18.53
N SER A 204 28.69 14.28 17.96
CA SER A 204 29.41 13.24 18.70
C SER A 204 30.82 13.00 18.17
N HIS A 205 31.80 13.03 19.07
CA HIS A 205 33.24 13.01 18.80
C HIS A 205 33.74 11.82 17.96
N ASN A 206 34.68 12.17 17.07
CA ASN A 206 35.74 11.37 16.43
C ASN A 206 35.67 9.84 16.60
N VAL A 207 35.06 9.17 15.62
CA VAL A 207 35.39 7.80 15.26
C VAL A 207 35.93 7.81 13.83
N ASN A 208 37.19 7.41 13.67
CA ASN A 208 37.85 7.23 12.38
C ASN A 208 37.07 6.21 11.54
N ASN A 209 36.35 6.68 10.53
CA ASN A 209 35.68 5.85 9.53
C ASN A 209 36.25 6.13 8.15
N GLU A 210 37.29 5.38 7.77
CA GLU A 210 37.84 5.40 6.40
C GLU A 210 36.82 4.91 5.35
N ASN A 211 35.81 4.13 5.75
CA ASN A 211 34.76 3.61 4.86
C ASN A 211 33.69 4.63 4.44
N ILE A 212 33.64 5.83 5.05
CA ILE A 212 32.67 6.89 4.68
C ILE A 212 33.26 7.82 3.60
N LYS A 213 34.59 7.93 3.51
CA LYS A 213 35.26 8.78 2.51
C LYS A 213 35.13 8.25 1.08
N GLU A 214 34.99 6.94 0.89
CA GLU A 214 34.75 6.36 -0.45
C GLU A 214 33.33 6.64 -0.97
N PHE A 215 32.35 6.83 -0.10
CA PHE A 215 30.96 7.13 -0.50
C PHE A 215 30.77 8.59 -0.93
N ILE A 216 31.52 9.53 -0.34
CA ILE A 216 31.40 10.97 -0.63
C ILE A 216 32.17 11.36 -1.90
N ASN A 217 33.30 10.69 -2.18
CA ASN A 217 34.14 11.02 -3.35
C ASN A 217 33.54 10.61 -4.70
N PHE A 218 32.53 9.72 -4.73
CA PHE A 218 31.90 9.28 -5.98
C PHE A 218 30.93 10.33 -6.55
N ASP A 219 30.24 11.08 -5.68
CA ASP A 219 29.29 12.12 -6.08
C ASP A 219 29.97 13.43 -6.52
N GLU A 220 31.15 13.75 -5.96
CA GLU A 220 31.91 14.94 -6.38
C GLU A 220 32.59 14.79 -7.74
N GLN A 221 33.00 13.57 -8.14
CA GLN A 221 33.59 13.32 -9.46
C GLN A 221 32.55 13.39 -10.59
N GLN A 222 31.29 13.00 -10.36
CA GLN A 222 30.24 13.15 -11.37
C GLN A 222 29.84 14.62 -11.61
N ASN A 223 29.90 15.46 -10.58
CA ASN A 223 29.55 16.88 -10.72
C ASN A 223 30.61 17.73 -11.43
N LYS A 224 31.88 17.30 -11.45
CA LYS A 224 32.95 18.02 -12.18
C LYS A 224 33.02 17.70 -13.68
N ILE A 225 32.48 16.57 -14.13
CA ILE A 225 32.56 16.14 -15.54
C ILE A 225 31.48 16.81 -16.42
N ASN A 226 30.40 17.35 -15.84
CA ASN A 226 29.28 17.91 -16.59
C ASN A 226 29.40 19.40 -16.98
N ASN A 227 30.53 20.05 -16.72
CA ASN A 227 30.75 21.46 -17.09
C ASN A 227 31.82 21.60 -18.18
N SER A 228 31.55 21.11 -19.39
CA SER A 228 32.06 21.75 -20.61
C SER A 228 31.32 21.28 -21.87
N THR A 229 30.89 22.26 -22.66
CA THR A 229 30.36 22.22 -24.05
C THR A 229 28.88 21.92 -24.29
N GLU A 230 28.30 22.79 -25.12
CA GLU A 230 26.87 23.10 -25.31
C GLU A 230 26.14 22.12 -26.22
N ASN A 231 24.89 21.80 -25.86
CA ASN A 231 23.70 22.00 -26.70
C ASN A 231 22.44 21.68 -25.88
N HIS A 232 21.63 22.69 -25.63
CA HIS A 232 20.41 22.61 -24.82
C HIS A 232 19.32 21.78 -25.51
N ILE A 233 19.36 20.46 -25.30
CA ILE A 233 18.16 19.63 -25.28
C ILE A 233 17.78 19.52 -23.81
N HIS A 234 16.63 20.08 -23.42
CA HIS A 234 16.04 19.81 -22.10
C HIS A 234 15.59 18.34 -22.02
N THR A 235 16.55 17.42 -21.91
CA THR A 235 16.31 16.14 -21.25
C THR A 235 16.05 16.46 -19.80
N TYR A 236 14.77 16.51 -19.42
CA TYR A 236 14.39 16.33 -18.02
C TYR A 236 14.78 14.89 -17.64
N THR A 237 16.07 14.67 -17.37
CA THR A 237 16.51 13.59 -16.51
C THR A 237 15.86 13.89 -15.17
N TYR A 238 14.68 13.32 -14.92
CA TYR A 238 14.21 13.12 -13.56
C TYR A 238 15.38 12.43 -12.88
N HIS A 239 16.09 13.18 -12.04
CA HIS A 239 17.28 12.71 -11.32
C HIS A 239 17.03 11.26 -10.96
N THR A 240 17.84 10.40 -11.55
CA THR A 240 17.96 8.96 -11.28
C THR A 240 17.60 8.71 -9.83
N LEU A 241 16.33 8.36 -9.60
CA LEU A 241 15.79 8.11 -8.28
C LEU A 241 16.64 7.01 -7.69
N ASN A 242 17.41 7.36 -6.66
CA ASN A 242 18.43 6.54 -6.01
C ASN A 242 18.14 5.02 -6.17
N PRO A 243 19.04 4.24 -6.80
CA PRO A 243 18.82 2.85 -7.22
C PRO A 243 18.79 1.84 -6.05
N LYS A 244 18.28 2.25 -4.88
CA LYS A 244 18.17 1.43 -3.65
C LYS A 244 16.93 1.79 -2.81
N LEU A 245 15.83 2.18 -3.45
CA LEU A 245 14.65 2.67 -2.72
C LEU A 245 13.47 1.71 -2.81
N CYS A 246 12.96 1.34 -1.63
CA CYS A 246 11.79 0.48 -1.48
C CYS A 246 10.70 1.19 -0.68
N TYR A 247 9.48 1.31 -1.24
CA TYR A 247 8.39 2.12 -0.70
C TYR A 247 7.06 1.89 -1.45
N ARG A 248 5.97 2.37 -0.85
CA ARG A 248 4.67 2.53 -1.53
C ARG A 248 4.74 3.69 -2.52
N LEU A 249 4.80 3.36 -3.82
CA LEU A 249 4.83 4.33 -4.90
C LEU A 249 3.45 4.91 -5.18
N ILE A 250 2.38 4.12 -5.26
CA ILE A 250 1.02 4.66 -5.41
C ILE A 250 0.12 4.05 -4.35
N ASN A 251 -0.60 4.89 -3.62
CA ASN A 251 -1.53 4.54 -2.56
C ASN A 251 -2.96 4.99 -2.89
N ALA A 252 -3.51 4.46 -3.99
CA ALA A 252 -4.89 4.61 -4.42
C ALA A 252 -5.38 6.07 -4.47
N GLU A 253 -6.52 6.37 -3.85
CA GLU A 253 -7.07 7.71 -3.73
C GLU A 253 -6.15 8.71 -3.02
N GLY A 254 -5.21 8.24 -2.21
CA GLY A 254 -4.19 9.08 -1.58
C GLY A 254 -3.27 9.75 -2.59
N ASP A 255 -3.06 9.11 -3.75
CA ASP A 255 -2.30 9.62 -4.89
C ASP A 255 -3.22 9.99 -6.08
N ASN A 256 -4.51 10.15 -5.82
CA ASN A 256 -5.53 10.52 -6.81
C ASN A 256 -5.62 9.54 -7.99
N ILE A 257 -5.43 8.23 -7.74
CA ILE A 257 -5.74 7.14 -8.67
C ILE A 257 -6.54 6.05 -7.93
N PRO A 258 -7.87 6.24 -7.77
CA PRO A 258 -8.68 5.38 -6.90
C PRO A 258 -8.62 3.88 -7.27
N GLY A 259 -8.11 3.08 -6.35
CA GLY A 259 -7.97 1.64 -6.50
C GLY A 259 -6.70 1.15 -7.19
N LEU A 260 -5.70 2.01 -7.42
CA LEU A 260 -4.39 1.57 -7.88
C LEU A 260 -3.41 1.51 -6.69
N ILE A 261 -2.74 0.38 -6.50
CA ILE A 261 -1.63 0.25 -5.56
C ILE A 261 -0.37 -0.12 -6.33
N ILE A 262 0.74 0.56 -6.06
CA ILE A 262 2.05 0.20 -6.60
C ILE A 262 3.07 0.24 -5.47
N ASP A 263 3.74 -0.88 -5.23
CA ASP A 263 4.95 -0.95 -4.42
C ASP A 263 6.18 -1.09 -5.30
N ARG A 264 7.21 -0.32 -4.96
CA ARG A 264 8.53 -0.40 -5.57
C ARG A 264 9.47 -1.13 -4.64
N TYR A 265 10.13 -2.15 -5.17
CA TYR A 265 11.23 -2.89 -4.57
C TYR A 265 12.46 -2.70 -5.44
N ASP A 266 13.10 -1.54 -5.31
CA ASP A 266 14.21 -1.15 -6.16
C ASP A 266 13.79 -1.12 -7.66
N ASP A 267 14.29 -2.05 -8.47
CA ASP A 267 13.94 -2.20 -9.89
C ASP A 267 12.71 -3.10 -10.14
N PHE A 268 12.08 -3.64 -9.09
CA PHE A 268 10.93 -4.54 -9.20
C PHE A 268 9.65 -3.85 -8.72
N PHE A 269 8.54 -4.05 -9.43
CA PHE A 269 7.28 -3.37 -9.14
C PHE A 269 6.16 -4.38 -8.92
N SER A 270 5.48 -4.26 -7.77
CA SER A 270 4.29 -5.03 -7.45
C SER A 270 3.06 -4.13 -7.53
N ILE A 271 2.12 -4.47 -8.42
CA ILE A 271 0.96 -3.64 -8.74
C ILE A 271 -0.33 -4.37 -8.36
N GLN A 272 -1.27 -3.65 -7.75
CA GLN A 272 -2.66 -4.11 -7.60
C GLN A 272 -3.59 -3.13 -8.31
N HIS A 273 -4.36 -3.67 -9.24
CA HIS A 273 -5.53 -3.02 -9.80
C HIS A 273 -6.70 -3.49 -8.94
N ILE A 274 -7.27 -2.65 -8.08
CA ILE A 274 -8.36 -3.08 -7.19
C ILE A 274 -9.71 -2.93 -7.90
N THR A 275 -9.81 -1.94 -8.80
CA THR A 275 -11.03 -1.50 -9.46
C THR A 275 -11.06 -1.86 -10.94
N LEU A 276 -12.26 -1.99 -11.51
CA LEU A 276 -12.43 -2.29 -12.93
C LEU A 276 -11.71 -1.27 -13.81
N GLY A 277 -11.81 0.01 -13.46
CA GLY A 277 -11.13 1.09 -14.16
C GLY A 277 -9.61 0.95 -14.19
N CYS A 278 -9.00 0.51 -13.09
CA CYS A 278 -7.56 0.28 -13.04
C CYS A 278 -7.16 -0.91 -13.91
N GLU A 279 -7.94 -2.01 -13.92
CA GLU A 279 -7.67 -3.16 -14.79
C GLU A 279 -7.79 -2.77 -16.28
N MET A 280 -8.81 -1.98 -16.64
CA MET A 280 -9.01 -1.46 -17.99
C MET A 280 -7.87 -0.55 -18.45
N LEU A 281 -7.27 0.22 -17.54
CA LEU A 281 -6.16 1.14 -17.81
C LEU A 281 -4.78 0.51 -17.56
N ALA A 282 -4.71 -0.80 -17.33
CA ALA A 282 -3.48 -1.48 -16.92
C ALA A 282 -2.33 -1.20 -17.89
N TYR A 283 -2.54 -1.31 -19.21
CA TYR A 283 -1.51 -1.00 -20.22
C TYR A 283 -0.97 0.41 -20.04
N ASN A 284 -1.85 1.42 -19.96
CA ASN A 284 -1.45 2.82 -19.83
C ASN A 284 -0.61 3.05 -18.55
N ILE A 285 -1.02 2.42 -17.43
CA ILE A 285 -0.29 2.47 -16.15
C ILE A 285 1.08 1.81 -16.27
N ASN A 286 1.15 0.59 -16.81
CA ASN A 286 2.39 -0.17 -16.91
C ASN A 286 3.40 0.49 -17.86
N HIS A 287 2.91 1.03 -18.97
CA HIS A 287 3.76 1.77 -19.92
C HIS A 287 4.34 3.04 -19.29
N ALA A 288 3.58 3.76 -18.47
CA ALA A 288 4.10 4.90 -17.74
C ALA A 288 5.24 4.50 -16.77
N ILE A 289 5.14 3.34 -16.11
CA ILE A 289 6.22 2.79 -15.26
C ILE A 289 7.43 2.40 -16.09
N LEU A 290 7.21 1.72 -17.22
CA LEU A 290 8.29 1.29 -18.12
C LEU A 290 9.09 2.49 -18.65
N GLU A 291 8.40 3.54 -19.07
CA GLU A 291 9.01 4.76 -19.61
C GLU A 291 9.77 5.54 -18.54
N LEU A 292 9.19 5.69 -17.34
CA LEU A 292 9.78 6.52 -16.29
C LEU A 292 10.86 5.83 -15.46
N LEU A 293 10.71 4.53 -15.20
CA LEU A 293 11.44 3.85 -14.14
C LEU A 293 12.26 2.66 -14.63
N ASN A 294 12.15 2.29 -15.92
CA ASN A 294 12.91 1.20 -16.56
C ASN A 294 13.06 -0.06 -15.66
N PRO A 295 11.94 -0.65 -15.21
CA PRO A 295 11.95 -1.75 -14.25
C PRO A 295 12.63 -3.00 -14.80
N LYS A 296 13.18 -3.84 -13.92
CA LYS A 296 13.61 -5.21 -14.24
C LYS A 296 12.45 -6.19 -14.32
N ALA A 297 11.42 -6.00 -13.50
CA ALA A 297 10.17 -6.76 -13.62
C ALA A 297 8.96 -6.03 -13.06
N ILE A 298 7.78 -6.38 -13.59
CA ILE A 298 6.48 -5.95 -13.08
C ILE A 298 5.65 -7.20 -12.77
N ILE A 299 5.12 -7.29 -11.56
CA ILE A 299 4.19 -8.33 -11.12
C ILE A 299 2.85 -7.71 -10.72
N PHE A 300 1.76 -8.34 -11.16
CA PHE A 300 0.43 -8.07 -10.65
C PHE A 300 0.15 -8.95 -9.43
N ARG A 301 -0.15 -8.30 -8.32
CA ARG A 301 -0.63 -8.89 -7.06
C ARG A 301 -2.11 -8.64 -6.87
N ASN A 302 -2.87 -9.00 -7.91
CA ASN A 302 -4.33 -8.91 -7.96
C ASN A 302 -5.01 -10.03 -7.15
N ASP A 303 -4.36 -10.52 -6.09
CA ASP A 303 -4.81 -11.64 -5.26
C ASP A 303 -5.60 -11.23 -4.01
N ILE A 304 -5.99 -9.96 -3.92
CA ILE A 304 -6.78 -9.41 -2.81
C ILE A 304 -8.28 -9.69 -2.98
N LYS A 305 -9.01 -9.85 -1.87
CA LYS A 305 -10.44 -10.24 -1.88
C LYS A 305 -11.37 -9.10 -2.29
N GLU A 306 -10.92 -7.86 -2.13
CA GLU A 306 -11.63 -6.62 -2.43
C GLU A 306 -11.99 -6.52 -3.92
N ARG A 307 -11.21 -7.15 -4.82
CA ARG A 307 -11.52 -7.26 -6.24
C ARG A 307 -12.87 -7.95 -6.53
N LEU A 308 -13.35 -8.82 -5.64
CA LEU A 308 -14.67 -9.45 -5.78
C LEU A 308 -15.82 -8.45 -5.60
N ASN A 309 -15.60 -7.33 -4.89
CA ASN A 309 -16.59 -6.25 -4.80
C ASN A 309 -16.77 -5.55 -6.16
N GLU A 310 -15.73 -5.59 -6.99
CA GLU A 310 -15.70 -5.05 -8.36
C GLU A 310 -16.06 -6.11 -9.42
N LYS A 311 -16.41 -7.32 -8.98
CA LYS A 311 -16.71 -8.48 -9.85
C LYS A 311 -15.52 -8.91 -10.73
N LEU A 312 -14.29 -8.65 -10.26
CA LEU A 312 -13.05 -9.00 -10.93
C LEU A 312 -12.47 -10.33 -10.43
N GLU A 313 -11.75 -11.02 -11.31
CA GLU A 313 -10.96 -12.21 -10.95
C GLU A 313 -9.80 -11.87 -10.03
N ILE A 314 -9.42 -12.84 -9.18
CA ILE A 314 -8.30 -12.77 -8.25
C ILE A 314 -7.17 -13.61 -8.83
N TYR A 315 -6.02 -13.00 -9.12
CA TYR A 315 -4.89 -13.69 -9.73
C TYR A 315 -3.55 -13.03 -9.40
N LYS A 316 -2.45 -13.75 -9.65
CA LYS A 316 -1.09 -13.22 -9.67
C LYS A 316 -0.51 -13.42 -11.06
N LYS A 317 0.27 -12.46 -11.55
CA LYS A 317 0.84 -12.55 -12.90
C LYS A 317 2.12 -11.74 -13.00
N VAL A 318 3.22 -12.34 -13.46
CA VAL A 318 4.38 -11.58 -13.90
C VAL A 318 4.07 -11.01 -15.29
N LEU A 319 3.93 -9.69 -15.39
CA LEU A 319 3.59 -9.00 -16.63
C LEU A 319 4.82 -8.80 -17.51
N PHE A 320 5.92 -8.33 -16.90
CA PHE A 320 7.11 -7.89 -17.60
C PHE A 320 8.36 -8.37 -16.86
N GLY A 321 9.38 -8.75 -17.62
CA GLY A 321 10.66 -9.21 -17.08
C GLY A 321 10.56 -10.52 -16.28
N LYS A 322 11.57 -10.77 -15.45
CA LYS A 322 11.65 -11.96 -14.59
C LYS A 322 11.79 -11.54 -13.14
N VAL A 323 10.83 -11.95 -12.31
CA VAL A 323 10.88 -11.76 -10.86
C VAL A 323 11.78 -12.87 -10.28
N PRO A 324 12.85 -12.54 -9.54
CA PRO A 324 13.64 -13.55 -8.86
C PRO A 324 12.82 -14.20 -7.74
N GLU A 325 13.21 -15.40 -7.31
CA GLU A 325 12.54 -16.10 -6.20
C GLU A 325 12.48 -15.25 -4.93
N GLN A 326 13.56 -14.52 -4.65
CA GLN A 326 13.67 -13.62 -3.51
C GLN A 326 14.21 -12.28 -4.00
N VAL A 327 13.47 -11.21 -3.70
CA VAL A 327 13.88 -9.82 -3.91
C VAL A 327 14.49 -9.29 -2.63
N ARG A 328 15.65 -8.63 -2.75
CA ARG A 328 16.29 -7.97 -1.61
C ARG A 328 15.64 -6.61 -1.39
N LEU A 329 15.12 -6.42 -0.18
CA LEU A 329 14.57 -5.17 0.34
C LEU A 329 15.60 -4.51 1.26
N ILE A 330 15.75 -3.19 1.15
CA ILE A 330 16.52 -2.38 2.10
C ILE A 330 15.55 -1.44 2.82
N GLU A 331 15.49 -1.52 4.14
CA GLU A 331 14.69 -0.62 4.98
C GLU A 331 15.41 -0.38 6.30
N ASN A 332 15.50 0.88 6.74
CA ASN A 332 16.12 1.28 8.01
C ASN A 332 17.51 0.63 8.23
N LYS A 333 18.38 0.68 7.20
CA LYS A 333 19.73 0.08 7.19
C LYS A 333 19.78 -1.44 7.39
N CYS A 334 18.62 -2.11 7.29
CA CYS A 334 18.49 -3.55 7.36
C CYS A 334 18.14 -4.15 6.00
N PHE A 335 18.63 -5.36 5.75
CA PHE A 335 18.35 -6.14 4.53
C PHE A 335 17.30 -7.21 4.81
N PHE A 336 16.35 -7.37 3.90
CA PHE A 336 15.34 -8.43 3.97
C PHE A 336 15.22 -9.15 2.64
N LEU A 337 14.83 -10.42 2.66
CA LEU A 337 14.49 -11.18 1.47
C LEU A 337 12.99 -11.43 1.43
N ILE A 338 12.37 -11.05 0.31
CA ILE A 338 10.93 -11.10 0.10
C ILE A 338 10.63 -11.93 -1.15
N ASP A 339 9.71 -12.88 -1.01
CA ASP A 339 9.11 -13.54 -2.17
C ASP A 339 7.91 -12.72 -2.65
N LEU A 340 8.10 -11.93 -3.71
CA LEU A 340 7.03 -11.07 -4.23
C LEU A 340 5.78 -11.84 -4.70
N ILE A 341 5.86 -13.16 -4.92
CA ILE A 341 4.72 -13.97 -5.33
C ILE A 341 3.96 -14.46 -4.10
N ASN A 342 4.64 -15.08 -3.14
CA ASN A 342 3.99 -15.79 -2.03
C ASN A 342 3.79 -14.94 -0.77
N SER A 343 4.57 -13.88 -0.60
CA SER A 343 4.42 -12.97 0.53
C SER A 343 3.05 -12.28 0.57
N PRO A 344 2.52 -11.93 1.75
CA PRO A 344 1.21 -11.30 1.87
C PRO A 344 1.12 -9.95 1.14
N ASN A 345 -0.09 -9.58 0.76
CA ASN A 345 -0.40 -8.31 0.08
C ASN A 345 0.43 -8.11 -1.20
N THR A 346 1.34 -7.16 -1.22
CA THR A 346 2.26 -6.83 -2.33
C THR A 346 3.70 -7.29 -2.07
N GLY A 347 3.96 -7.91 -0.91
CA GLY A 347 5.26 -8.44 -0.51
C GLY A 347 5.72 -7.95 0.86
N TRP A 348 5.54 -6.66 1.15
CA TRP A 348 6.06 -6.01 2.35
C TRP A 348 5.09 -4.96 2.87
N PHE A 349 5.04 -4.80 4.18
CA PHE A 349 4.18 -3.83 4.84
C PHE A 349 4.91 -2.50 5.03
N PHE A 350 5.03 -1.72 3.95
CA PHE A 350 5.67 -0.40 3.98
C PHE A 350 4.95 0.60 4.89
N ASN A 351 3.64 0.43 5.12
CA ASN A 351 2.85 1.27 6.02
C ASN A 351 3.38 1.28 7.47
N ARG A 352 4.23 0.32 7.84
CA ARG A 352 4.85 0.17 9.16
C ARG A 352 6.30 0.66 9.24
N LYS A 353 6.87 1.21 8.18
CA LYS A 353 8.29 1.61 8.11
C LYS A 353 8.72 2.52 9.26
N GLU A 354 7.99 3.60 9.49
CA GLU A 354 8.30 4.56 10.57
C GLU A 354 8.05 3.95 11.96
N LEU A 355 7.04 3.08 12.08
CA LEU A 355 6.77 2.36 13.31
C LEU A 355 7.92 1.42 13.68
N ARG A 356 8.47 0.68 12.71
CA ARG A 356 9.65 -0.18 12.91
C ARG A 356 10.85 0.65 13.36
N LYS A 357 11.09 1.80 12.74
CA LYS A 357 12.15 2.75 13.16
C LYS A 357 11.92 3.24 14.60
N LEU A 358 10.69 3.65 14.92
CA LEU A 358 10.32 4.16 16.25
C LEU A 358 10.59 3.12 17.36
N VAL A 359 10.18 1.86 17.17
CA VAL A 359 10.37 0.81 18.20
C VAL A 359 11.86 0.56 18.46
N CYS A 360 12.71 0.67 17.45
CA CYS A 360 14.16 0.50 17.62
C CYS A 360 14.75 1.52 18.61
N ASN A 361 14.19 2.73 18.71
CA ASN A 361 14.64 3.74 19.67
C ASN A 361 14.45 3.31 21.14
N TYR A 362 13.52 2.39 21.40
CA TYR A 362 13.27 1.85 22.74
C TYR A 362 14.05 0.56 23.02
N ALA A 363 14.63 -0.07 21.98
CA ALA A 363 15.12 -1.43 22.06
C ALA A 363 16.52 -1.57 22.69
N ASN A 364 17.28 -0.48 22.88
CA ASN A 364 18.67 -0.56 23.33
C ASN A 364 18.81 -1.31 24.66
N GLN A 365 19.61 -2.38 24.65
CA GLN A 365 19.83 -3.28 25.78
C GLN A 365 18.56 -3.90 26.37
N LYS A 366 17.47 -3.95 25.60
CA LYS A 366 16.18 -4.53 25.99
C LYS A 366 15.99 -5.95 25.48
N GLN A 367 15.19 -6.74 26.19
CA GLN A 367 14.65 -8.00 25.70
C GLN A 367 13.36 -7.74 24.92
N VAL A 368 13.34 -8.12 23.65
CA VAL A 368 12.23 -7.85 22.72
C VAL A 368 11.58 -9.15 22.28
N LEU A 369 10.25 -9.19 22.31
CA LEU A 369 9.44 -10.25 21.74
C LEU A 369 8.66 -9.73 20.53
N ASP A 370 8.96 -10.23 19.34
CA ASP A 370 8.30 -9.92 18.07
C ASP A 370 7.33 -11.06 17.70
N LEU A 371 6.02 -10.86 17.92
CA LEU A 371 4.98 -11.85 17.62
C LEU A 371 4.33 -11.52 16.27
N PHE A 372 4.00 -12.58 15.51
CA PHE A 372 3.58 -12.45 14.11
C PHE A 372 4.68 -11.81 13.25
N SER A 373 5.92 -12.19 13.53
CA SER A 373 7.12 -11.49 13.06
C SER A 373 7.30 -11.49 11.53
N TYR A 374 6.53 -12.31 10.80
CA TYR A 374 6.64 -12.48 9.35
C TYR A 374 8.09 -12.86 8.99
N VAL A 375 8.83 -12.04 8.25
CA VAL A 375 10.25 -12.30 7.96
C VAL A 375 11.20 -11.64 8.98
N GLY A 376 10.77 -11.51 10.24
CA GLY A 376 11.52 -10.85 11.31
C GLY A 376 11.51 -9.32 11.18
N CYS A 377 10.40 -8.73 10.73
CA CYS A 377 10.35 -7.33 10.29
C CYS A 377 10.75 -6.34 11.38
N PHE A 378 10.26 -6.53 12.60
CA PHE A 378 10.64 -5.69 13.74
C PHE A 378 11.89 -6.24 14.41
N GLY A 379 11.94 -7.55 14.65
CA GLY A 379 12.98 -8.16 15.46
C GLY A 379 14.39 -8.00 14.90
N ILE A 380 14.58 -8.15 13.57
CA ILE A 380 15.88 -7.94 12.93
C ILE A 380 16.33 -6.48 13.09
N GLN A 381 15.41 -5.52 12.95
CA GLN A 381 15.74 -4.11 13.12
C GLN A 381 16.06 -3.78 14.59
N CYS A 382 15.24 -4.26 15.53
CA CYS A 382 15.49 -4.08 16.97
C CYS A 382 16.86 -4.67 17.38
N SER A 383 17.24 -5.82 16.82
CA SER A 383 18.55 -6.43 17.07
C SER A 383 19.69 -5.61 16.46
N LYS A 384 19.60 -5.27 15.17
CA LYS A 384 20.70 -4.62 14.42
C LYS A 384 20.85 -3.14 14.74
N ILE A 385 19.79 -2.36 14.57
CA ILE A 385 19.82 -0.89 14.70
C ILE A 385 19.38 -0.43 16.08
N GLY A 386 18.48 -1.19 16.72
CA GLY A 386 18.02 -0.89 18.07
C GLY A 386 18.97 -1.36 19.16
N ASN A 387 20.01 -2.14 18.84
CA ASN A 387 20.95 -2.73 19.80
C ASN A 387 20.25 -3.47 20.96
N ALA A 388 19.18 -4.21 20.64
CA ALA A 388 18.48 -5.05 21.60
C ALA A 388 19.43 -6.08 22.23
N LYS A 389 19.30 -6.27 23.54
CA LYS A 389 20.07 -7.28 24.28
C LYS A 389 19.78 -8.67 23.73
N TYR A 390 18.51 -8.95 23.48
CA TYR A 390 18.07 -10.20 22.90
C TYR A 390 16.68 -10.06 22.28
N VAL A 391 16.46 -10.72 21.15
CA VAL A 391 15.18 -10.68 20.43
C VAL A 391 14.65 -12.09 20.20
N ILE A 392 13.35 -12.31 20.43
CA ILE A 392 12.65 -13.53 19.99
C ILE A 392 11.62 -13.16 18.94
N CYS A 393 11.75 -13.73 17.74
CA CYS A 393 10.78 -13.64 16.66
C CYS A 393 9.93 -14.92 16.62
N VAL A 394 8.61 -14.77 16.68
CA VAL A 394 7.67 -15.89 16.59
C VAL A 394 6.82 -15.72 15.33
N GLU A 395 6.86 -16.73 14.47
CA GLU A 395 6.09 -16.78 13.23
C GLU A 395 5.61 -18.21 13.00
N LYS A 396 4.36 -18.41 12.58
CA LYS A 396 3.80 -19.75 12.42
C LYS A 396 4.16 -20.40 11.08
N ASN A 397 4.45 -19.59 10.06
CA ASN A 397 4.76 -20.07 8.73
C ASN A 397 6.26 -20.33 8.59
N SER A 398 6.63 -21.60 8.46
CA SER A 398 8.02 -22.06 8.29
C SER A 398 8.73 -21.37 7.12
N TYR A 399 8.03 -21.13 6.01
CA TYR A 399 8.60 -20.44 4.86
C TYR A 399 9.04 -19.00 5.20
N PHE A 400 8.26 -18.27 6.00
CA PHE A 400 8.63 -16.91 6.42
C PHE A 400 9.73 -16.93 7.48
N VAL A 401 9.77 -17.94 8.35
CA VAL A 401 10.90 -18.17 9.27
C VAL A 401 12.20 -18.40 8.49
N GLU A 402 12.18 -19.19 7.42
CA GLU A 402 13.34 -19.39 6.55
C GLU A 402 13.82 -18.08 5.90
N LEU A 403 12.90 -17.26 5.39
CA LEU A 403 13.24 -15.93 4.86
C LEU A 403 13.79 -15.01 5.96
N ALA A 404 13.26 -15.08 7.18
CA ALA A 404 13.77 -14.33 8.33
C ALA A 404 15.22 -14.72 8.67
N ILE A 405 15.53 -16.02 8.67
CA ILE A 405 16.88 -16.55 8.92
C ILE A 405 17.86 -16.07 7.84
N LYS A 406 17.49 -16.17 6.56
CA LYS A 406 18.33 -15.66 5.47
C LYS A 406 18.51 -14.14 5.59
N SER A 407 17.47 -13.41 5.99
CA SER A 407 17.56 -11.96 6.25
C SER A 407 18.48 -11.64 7.43
N ALA A 408 18.44 -12.43 8.52
CA ALA A 408 19.35 -12.28 9.66
C ALA A 408 20.82 -12.45 9.26
N ASN A 409 21.11 -13.44 8.40
CA ASN A 409 22.45 -13.63 7.81
C ASN A 409 22.92 -12.40 7.03
N LEU A 410 22.06 -11.82 6.18
CA LEU A 410 22.39 -10.59 5.43
C LEU A 410 22.63 -9.37 6.32
N ASN A 411 22.21 -9.43 7.59
CA ASN A 411 22.44 -8.39 8.58
C ASN A 411 23.55 -8.71 9.56
N ASN A 412 24.32 -9.80 9.35
CA ASN A 412 25.42 -10.24 10.21
C ASN A 412 24.98 -10.49 11.67
N LEU A 413 23.74 -10.94 11.88
CA LEU A 413 23.22 -11.26 13.21
C LEU A 413 23.55 -12.70 13.57
N LYS A 414 23.98 -12.94 14.81
CA LYS A 414 24.07 -14.30 15.37
C LYS A 414 22.68 -14.73 15.83
N TYR A 415 22.23 -15.89 15.36
CA TYR A 415 20.86 -16.34 15.63
C TYR A 415 20.76 -17.81 16.02
N ASN A 416 19.70 -18.12 16.74
CA ASN A 416 19.24 -19.49 17.00
C ASN A 416 17.88 -19.73 16.33
N VAL A 417 17.58 -20.99 16.01
CA VAL A 417 16.33 -21.38 15.35
C VAL A 417 15.71 -22.54 16.10
N LYS A 418 14.39 -22.48 16.32
CA LYS A 418 13.60 -23.65 16.72
C LYS A 418 12.47 -23.84 15.71
N MET A 419 12.54 -24.93 14.97
CA MET A 419 11.47 -25.37 14.07
C MET A 419 10.58 -26.38 14.81
N ASN A 420 9.27 -26.32 14.61
CA ASN A 420 8.39 -27.37 15.10
C ASN A 420 8.65 -28.66 14.31
N SER A 421 8.94 -29.77 15.00
CA SER A 421 9.25 -31.09 14.44
C SER A 421 8.04 -31.82 13.81
N SER A 422 6.99 -31.11 13.42
CA SER A 422 5.69 -31.71 13.11
C SER A 422 4.99 -31.04 11.91
N GLN A 423 5.64 -31.00 10.75
CA GLN A 423 4.96 -30.95 9.44
C GLN A 423 5.72 -31.86 8.46
N ASN A 424 5.33 -33.14 8.43
CA ASN A 424 5.65 -34.03 7.32
C ASN A 424 4.89 -33.55 6.07
N ASP A 425 5.46 -32.59 5.35
CA ASP A 425 5.06 -32.31 3.98
C ASP A 425 5.58 -33.45 3.09
N THR A 426 4.70 -34.41 2.81
CA THR A 426 4.94 -35.58 1.95
C THR A 426 5.14 -35.24 0.46
N ASN A 427 5.29 -33.97 0.09
CA ASN A 427 5.41 -33.54 -1.32
C ASN A 427 6.66 -32.72 -1.67
N ASN A 428 7.69 -32.69 -0.81
CA ASN A 428 8.99 -32.15 -1.20
C ASN A 428 10.13 -33.05 -0.71
N GLN A 429 10.49 -34.07 -1.50
CA GLN A 429 11.64 -34.96 -1.24
C GLN A 429 13.03 -34.28 -1.32
N ASN A 430 13.12 -32.94 -1.22
CA ASN A 430 14.39 -32.20 -1.33
C ASN A 430 14.69 -31.26 -0.13
N ILE A 431 13.99 -31.39 1.00
CA ILE A 431 14.26 -30.59 2.22
C ILE A 431 14.67 -31.51 3.39
N SER A 432 15.35 -32.62 3.10
CA SER A 432 16.06 -33.40 4.10
C SER A 432 17.53 -32.96 4.11
N ASN A 433 18.01 -32.56 5.29
CA ASN A 433 19.42 -32.32 5.64
C ASN A 433 20.04 -30.98 5.22
N ARG A 434 19.40 -29.85 5.56
CA ARG A 434 20.19 -28.66 5.91
C ARG A 434 20.40 -28.67 7.41
N GLU A 435 21.62 -28.98 7.82
CA GLU A 435 22.11 -28.76 9.18
C GLU A 435 21.91 -27.28 9.52
N TYR A 436 20.75 -26.94 10.10
CA TYR A 436 20.61 -25.68 10.82
C TYR A 436 21.56 -25.80 11.99
N ASN A 437 22.67 -25.06 11.96
CA ASN A 437 23.71 -25.00 12.99
C ASN A 437 23.08 -25.04 14.39
N SER A 438 22.89 -26.24 14.93
CA SER A 438 22.47 -26.50 16.31
C SER A 438 23.68 -26.51 17.25
N SER A 439 24.87 -26.29 16.69
CA SER A 439 26.16 -26.20 17.35
C SER A 439 26.73 -24.76 17.33
N ILE A 440 25.89 -23.75 17.54
CA ILE A 440 26.35 -22.43 17.96
C ILE A 440 26.13 -22.38 19.47
N ASP A 441 27.21 -22.10 20.22
CA ASP A 441 27.14 -21.84 21.66
C ASP A 441 25.89 -21.03 22.00
N ASN A 442 24.94 -21.67 22.71
CA ASN A 442 23.63 -21.10 23.06
C ASN A 442 23.70 -19.82 23.90
N THR A 443 24.91 -19.36 24.24
CA THR A 443 25.20 -18.24 25.14
C THR A 443 25.50 -16.93 24.41
N ASN A 444 25.61 -16.90 23.07
CA ASN A 444 26.07 -15.69 22.35
C ASN A 444 25.26 -15.31 21.08
N CYS A 445 23.96 -15.60 21.05
CA CYS A 445 23.06 -15.18 19.96
C CYS A 445 22.28 -13.92 20.30
N ASN A 446 22.14 -13.02 19.31
CA ASN A 446 21.43 -11.74 19.45
C ASN A 446 19.92 -11.88 19.22
N ILE A 447 19.51 -12.89 18.44
CA ILE A 447 18.12 -13.09 18.01
C ILE A 447 17.78 -14.58 17.90
N SER A 448 16.52 -14.93 18.16
CA SER A 448 16.00 -16.29 17.95
C SER A 448 14.76 -16.27 17.07
N PHE A 449 14.65 -17.25 16.18
CA PHE A 449 13.48 -17.47 15.33
C PHE A 449 12.75 -18.75 15.75
N LEU A 450 11.47 -18.63 16.09
CA LEU A 450 10.62 -19.72 16.53
C LEU A 450 9.47 -19.92 15.53
N CYS A 451 9.40 -21.11 14.93
CA CYS A 451 8.31 -21.49 14.06
C CYS A 451 7.11 -22.01 14.88
N GLN A 452 6.31 -21.11 15.45
CA GLN A 452 5.22 -21.46 16.39
C GLN A 452 4.03 -20.49 16.27
N ASP A 453 2.84 -20.92 16.68
CA ASP A 453 1.70 -20.02 16.87
C ASP A 453 1.94 -19.04 18.03
N ALA A 454 1.67 -17.76 17.79
CA ALA A 454 1.93 -16.68 18.76
C ALA A 454 1.07 -16.77 20.03
N LEU A 455 -0.18 -17.24 19.93
CA LEU A 455 -1.05 -17.38 21.11
C LEU A 455 -0.62 -18.57 21.95
N GLU A 456 -0.22 -19.67 21.30
CA GLU A 456 0.35 -20.83 21.99
C GLU A 456 1.67 -20.49 22.69
N PHE A 457 2.55 -19.72 22.03
CA PHE A 457 3.77 -19.22 22.64
C PHE A 457 3.46 -18.41 23.90
N LEU A 458 2.57 -17.42 23.81
CA LEU A 458 2.23 -16.55 24.94
C LEU A 458 1.62 -17.31 26.13
N LYS A 459 0.76 -18.32 25.88
CA LYS A 459 0.17 -19.15 26.94
C LYS A 459 1.21 -19.93 27.75
N ASN A 460 2.30 -20.33 27.11
CA ASN A 460 3.37 -21.13 27.72
C ASN A 460 4.58 -20.29 28.16
N CYS A 461 4.57 -18.99 27.86
CA CYS A 461 5.70 -18.11 28.12
C CYS A 461 5.77 -17.75 29.62
N LYS A 462 6.92 -18.05 30.23
CA LYS A 462 7.25 -17.67 31.62
C LYS A 462 8.28 -16.54 31.69
N GLN A 463 8.85 -16.17 30.56
CA GLN A 463 9.86 -15.12 30.45
C GLN A 463 9.17 -13.75 30.36
N LEU A 464 9.79 -12.75 31.00
CA LEU A 464 9.39 -11.36 30.88
C LEU A 464 10.23 -10.63 29.84
N PHE A 465 9.60 -9.75 29.07
CA PHE A 465 10.21 -8.93 28.04
C PHE A 465 10.02 -7.45 28.36
N ASP A 466 11.03 -6.64 28.04
CA ASP A 466 10.95 -5.19 28.14
C ASP A 466 10.03 -4.61 27.06
N ILE A 467 9.97 -5.24 25.88
CA ILE A 467 9.13 -4.82 24.76
C ILE A 467 8.46 -6.05 24.14
N ILE A 468 7.13 -6.01 24.00
CA ILE A 468 6.36 -6.98 23.23
C ILE A 468 5.71 -6.29 22.05
N ILE A 469 5.88 -6.85 20.86
CA ILE A 469 5.30 -6.36 19.60
C ILE A 469 4.21 -7.34 19.16
N LEU A 470 3.01 -6.80 18.97
CA LEU A 470 1.82 -7.50 18.52
C LEU A 470 1.40 -6.91 17.16
N ASP A 471 1.78 -7.57 16.07
CA ASP A 471 1.37 -7.18 14.71
C ASP A 471 0.51 -8.27 14.03
N PRO A 472 -0.67 -8.60 14.58
CA PRO A 472 -1.48 -9.69 14.08
C PRO A 472 -2.01 -9.43 12.65
N PRO A 473 -2.41 -10.49 11.92
CA PRO A 473 -3.20 -10.31 10.71
C PRO A 473 -4.54 -9.62 11.02
N ASN A 474 -5.25 -9.12 10.00
CA ASN A 474 -6.54 -8.46 10.22
C ASN A 474 -7.57 -9.41 10.84
N LEU A 475 -7.82 -9.22 12.15
CA LEU A 475 -8.77 -10.03 12.94
C LEU A 475 -10.23 -9.64 12.70
N ILE A 476 -10.50 -8.48 12.09
CA ILE A 476 -11.84 -7.96 11.75
C ILE A 476 -11.89 -7.63 10.26
N PRO A 477 -11.88 -8.63 9.36
CA PRO A 477 -11.86 -8.39 7.92
C PRO A 477 -13.23 -7.99 7.35
N LYS A 478 -14.33 -8.25 8.09
CA LYS A 478 -15.70 -7.91 7.69
C LYS A 478 -16.52 -7.55 8.93
N SER A 479 -17.59 -6.77 8.74
CA SER A 479 -18.49 -6.31 9.81
C SER A 479 -19.02 -7.45 10.68
N LYS A 480 -19.36 -8.61 10.09
CA LYS A 480 -19.80 -9.80 10.83
C LYS A 480 -18.79 -10.37 11.82
N PHE A 481 -17.51 -9.98 11.73
CA PHE A 481 -16.46 -10.44 12.63
C PHE A 481 -16.14 -9.42 13.73
N LEU A 482 -16.84 -8.27 13.80
CA LEU A 482 -16.54 -7.18 14.72
C LEU A 482 -16.44 -7.68 16.17
N GLU A 483 -17.49 -8.36 16.67
CA GLU A 483 -17.51 -8.89 18.03
C GLU A 483 -16.40 -9.95 18.26
N SER A 484 -16.33 -10.97 17.40
CA SER A 484 -15.36 -12.05 17.54
C SER A 484 -13.90 -11.59 17.42
N GLY A 485 -13.61 -10.62 16.57
CA GLY A 485 -12.28 -10.08 16.35
C GLY A 485 -11.87 -9.11 17.46
N THR A 486 -12.81 -8.30 17.96
CA THR A 486 -12.63 -7.49 19.18
C THR A 486 -12.22 -8.38 20.35
N LYS A 487 -12.95 -9.48 20.58
CA LYS A 487 -12.60 -10.44 21.64
C LYS A 487 -11.19 -11.01 21.45
N ARG A 488 -10.81 -11.38 20.22
CA ARG A 488 -9.46 -11.89 19.92
C ARG A 488 -8.35 -10.86 20.18
N TYR A 489 -8.57 -9.58 19.89
CA TYR A 489 -7.61 -8.53 20.25
C TYR A 489 -7.48 -8.41 21.77
N ILE A 490 -8.59 -8.44 22.50
CA ILE A 490 -8.61 -8.39 23.97
C ILE A 490 -7.83 -9.59 24.55
N ASP A 491 -8.13 -10.81 24.09
CA ASP A 491 -7.45 -12.03 24.53
C ASP A 491 -5.95 -12.00 24.22
N LEU A 492 -5.56 -11.48 23.04
CA LEU A 492 -4.16 -11.34 22.66
C LEU A 492 -3.41 -10.37 23.60
N ILE A 493 -3.98 -9.20 23.88
CA ILE A 493 -3.37 -8.22 24.80
C ILE A 493 -3.31 -8.79 26.23
N ARG A 494 -4.35 -9.50 26.68
CA ARG A 494 -4.41 -10.17 27.99
C ARG A 494 -3.33 -11.24 28.16
N LEU A 495 -3.05 -12.02 27.13
CA LEU A 495 -1.96 -12.99 27.17
C LEU A 495 -0.60 -12.28 27.15
N ALA A 496 -0.43 -11.27 26.30
CA ALA A 496 0.84 -10.54 26.16
C ALA A 496 1.24 -9.84 27.46
N GLN A 497 0.31 -9.17 28.14
CA GLN A 497 0.62 -8.41 29.36
C GLN A 497 1.20 -9.27 30.50
N ASN A 498 0.98 -10.58 30.51
CA ASN A 498 1.54 -11.50 31.51
C ASN A 498 3.03 -11.78 31.28
N CYS A 499 3.55 -11.42 30.11
CA CYS A 499 4.94 -11.59 29.70
C CYS A 499 5.71 -10.26 29.69
N VAL A 500 5.14 -9.17 30.21
CA VAL A 500 5.77 -7.83 30.19
C VAL A 500 6.47 -7.55 31.51
N ALA A 501 7.74 -7.17 31.43
CA ALA A 501 8.53 -6.73 32.58
C ALA A 501 7.98 -5.41 33.18
N PRO A 502 8.27 -5.10 34.45
CA PRO A 502 7.92 -3.80 35.04
C PRO A 502 8.44 -2.63 34.20
N ASN A 503 7.59 -1.61 33.99
CA ASN A 503 7.85 -0.48 33.10
C ASN A 503 8.06 -0.84 31.61
N GLY A 504 7.71 -2.07 31.22
CA GLY A 504 7.81 -2.56 29.85
C GLY A 504 6.75 -2.01 28.92
N LEU A 505 6.93 -2.27 27.62
CA LEU A 505 6.11 -1.74 26.53
C LEU A 505 5.38 -2.87 25.79
N ILE A 506 4.12 -2.62 25.42
CA ILE A 506 3.39 -3.38 24.40
C ILE A 506 3.13 -2.46 23.21
N LEU A 507 3.65 -2.83 22.04
CA LEU A 507 3.18 -2.30 20.77
C LEU A 507 2.04 -3.19 20.26
N ILE A 508 0.88 -2.61 19.94
CA ILE A 508 -0.21 -3.30 19.24
C ILE A 508 -0.57 -2.56 17.97
N THR A 509 -0.75 -3.30 16.87
CA THR A 509 -1.27 -2.77 15.61
C THR A 509 -2.71 -3.21 15.35
N PHE A 510 -3.45 -2.35 14.65
CA PHE A 510 -4.81 -2.60 14.18
C PHE A 510 -4.87 -2.33 12.68
N THR A 511 -5.39 -3.31 11.92
CA THR A 511 -5.35 -3.31 10.44
C THR A 511 -6.75 -3.32 9.79
N THR A 512 -7.78 -2.89 10.53
CA THR A 512 -9.16 -2.86 10.03
C THR A 512 -9.65 -1.43 9.79
N LYS A 513 -10.52 -1.24 8.79
CA LYS A 513 -11.26 0.02 8.56
C LYS A 513 -12.60 0.07 9.29
N LEU A 514 -12.98 -1.03 9.97
CA LEU A 514 -14.33 -1.22 10.52
C LEU A 514 -14.47 -0.76 11.97
N CYS A 515 -13.36 -0.38 12.60
CA CYS A 515 -13.32 0.15 13.95
C CYS A 515 -12.90 1.62 13.89
N SER A 516 -13.58 2.43 14.70
CA SER A 516 -13.18 3.81 14.97
C SER A 516 -11.99 3.84 15.93
N TYR A 517 -11.39 5.03 16.06
CA TYR A 517 -10.36 5.26 17.08
C TYR A 517 -10.88 4.93 18.50
N GLN A 518 -12.12 5.31 18.81
CA GLN A 518 -12.74 5.03 20.11
C GLN A 518 -12.88 3.52 20.36
N ASP A 519 -13.21 2.75 19.33
CA ASP A 519 -13.30 1.29 19.45
C ASP A 519 -11.95 0.67 19.82
N TYR A 520 -10.84 1.16 19.23
CA TYR A 520 -9.50 0.70 19.60
C TYR A 520 -9.14 1.04 21.05
N ILE A 521 -9.47 2.24 21.52
CA ILE A 521 -9.26 2.62 22.92
C ILE A 521 -10.09 1.72 23.85
N ASN A 522 -11.34 1.42 23.50
CA ASN A 522 -12.19 0.53 24.27
C ASN A 522 -11.59 -0.89 24.33
N ILE A 523 -11.13 -1.44 23.20
CA ILE A 523 -10.45 -2.75 23.12
C ILE A 523 -9.24 -2.79 24.06
N ILE A 524 -8.38 -1.77 23.99
CA ILE A 524 -7.19 -1.67 24.84
C ILE A 524 -7.62 -1.60 26.31
N ASN A 525 -8.54 -0.70 26.66
CA ASN A 525 -8.99 -0.50 28.03
C ASN A 525 -9.60 -1.78 28.64
N THR A 526 -10.51 -2.44 27.91
CA THR A 526 -11.12 -3.72 28.33
C THR A 526 -10.09 -4.84 28.56
N SER A 527 -8.94 -4.76 27.90
CA SER A 527 -7.86 -5.73 28.09
C SER A 527 -7.19 -5.63 29.47
N PHE A 528 -7.35 -4.51 30.18
CA PHE A 528 -6.70 -4.24 31.47
C PHE A 528 -7.65 -4.05 32.66
N VAL A 529 -8.98 -4.08 32.46
CA VAL A 529 -10.00 -3.84 33.51
C VAL A 529 -9.81 -4.69 34.77
N GLU A 530 -9.43 -5.96 34.61
CA GLU A 530 -9.28 -6.93 35.73
C GLU A 530 -7.83 -6.97 36.26
N THR A 531 -7.01 -5.99 35.91
CA THR A 531 -5.57 -5.96 36.24
C THR A 531 -5.28 -4.84 37.21
N ASN A 532 -4.40 -5.07 38.18
CA ASN A 532 -3.92 -4.02 39.10
C ASN A 532 -2.78 -3.17 38.48
N LYS A 533 -2.62 -3.20 37.15
CA LYS A 533 -1.52 -2.50 36.46
C LYS A 533 -1.93 -1.08 36.14
N ASN A 534 -0.98 -0.16 36.26
CA ASN A 534 -1.11 1.19 35.73
C ASN A 534 -0.73 1.19 34.24
N VAL A 535 -1.63 1.70 33.39
CA VAL A 535 -1.51 1.59 31.93
C VAL A 535 -1.47 2.99 31.31
N LYS A 536 -0.44 3.26 30.49
CA LYS A 536 -0.27 4.55 29.80
C LYS A 536 -0.07 4.33 28.31
N ILE A 537 -0.77 5.09 27.47
CA ILE A 537 -0.41 5.18 26.04
C ILE A 537 0.72 6.20 25.93
N VAL A 538 1.91 5.74 25.55
CA VAL A 538 3.12 6.57 25.42
C VAL A 538 3.48 6.88 23.96
N GLY A 539 2.77 6.25 23.02
CA GLY A 539 2.88 6.56 21.60
C GLY A 539 1.67 6.04 20.83
N GLN A 540 1.31 6.70 19.74
CA GLN A 540 0.26 6.26 18.84
C GLN A 540 0.42 6.87 17.46
N GLY A 541 -0.14 6.23 16.44
CA GLY A 541 -0.10 6.77 15.09
C GLY A 541 -0.82 5.94 14.05
N ARG A 542 -0.51 6.24 12.79
CA ARG A 542 -1.12 5.62 11.60
C ARG A 542 -0.03 5.12 10.64
N ALA A 543 -0.41 4.87 9.39
CA ALA A 543 0.49 4.42 8.34
C ALA A 543 1.62 5.42 8.09
N SER A 544 2.75 4.90 7.60
CA SER A 544 3.92 5.68 7.21
C SER A 544 3.59 6.67 6.07
N PRO A 545 4.31 7.80 5.95
CA PRO A 545 3.94 8.89 5.03
C PRO A 545 3.97 8.55 3.53
N ASP A 546 4.57 7.42 3.14
CA ASP A 546 4.48 6.88 1.78
C ASP A 546 3.11 6.26 1.47
N HIS A 547 2.20 6.22 2.46
CA HIS A 547 0.78 5.89 2.34
C HIS A 547 -0.09 7.14 2.57
N PRO A 548 -0.04 8.14 1.68
CA PRO A 548 -0.87 9.32 1.80
C PRO A 548 -2.35 8.94 1.79
N ILE A 549 -3.17 9.71 2.49
CA ILE A 549 -4.62 9.51 2.57
C ILE A 549 -5.28 10.84 2.22
N ASN A 550 -6.32 10.78 1.38
CA ASN A 550 -7.15 11.94 1.11
C ASN A 550 -7.81 12.44 2.40
N LEU A 551 -7.74 13.74 2.70
CA LEU A 551 -8.25 14.34 3.93
C LEU A 551 -9.71 13.94 4.22
N SER A 552 -10.55 13.94 3.19
CA SER A 552 -11.97 13.62 3.32
C SER A 552 -12.24 12.15 3.62
N LEU A 553 -11.23 11.29 3.50
CA LEU A 553 -11.27 9.85 3.78
C LEU A 553 -10.43 9.47 5.01
N TYR A 554 -9.79 10.43 5.68
CA TYR A 554 -8.82 10.20 6.74
C TYR A 554 -9.37 9.40 7.93
N VAL A 555 -10.65 9.55 8.23
CA VAL A 555 -11.33 8.84 9.33
C VAL A 555 -11.44 7.33 9.05
N TYR A 556 -11.41 6.91 7.78
CA TYR A 556 -11.56 5.52 7.37
C TYR A 556 -10.24 4.76 7.22
N ALA A 557 -9.11 5.31 7.69
CA ALA A 557 -7.84 4.69 7.38
C ALA A 557 -7.60 3.37 8.11
N ASP A 558 -6.80 2.56 7.43
CA ASP A 558 -6.79 1.11 7.55
C ASP A 558 -5.78 0.60 8.58
N PHE A 559 -5.01 1.51 9.19
CA PHE A 559 -3.91 1.17 10.05
C PHE A 559 -3.78 2.16 11.21
N TYR A 560 -3.80 1.62 12.41
CA TYR A 560 -3.49 2.31 13.66
C TYR A 560 -2.49 1.48 14.47
N TRP A 561 -1.70 2.15 15.29
CA TRP A 561 -0.83 1.49 16.25
C TRP A 561 -0.81 2.27 17.56
N PHE A 562 -0.60 1.55 18.66
CA PHE A 562 -0.49 2.11 20.00
C PHE A 562 0.69 1.46 20.72
N LEU A 563 1.50 2.29 21.37
CA LEU A 563 2.59 1.90 22.25
C LEU A 563 2.13 2.15 23.69
N ILE A 564 2.00 1.07 24.46
CA ILE A 564 1.39 1.04 25.78
C ILE A 564 2.49 0.68 26.78
N GLN A 565 2.66 1.51 27.81
CA GLN A 565 3.54 1.21 28.94
C GLN A 565 2.73 0.63 30.09
N LEU A 566 3.28 -0.42 30.72
CA LEU A 566 2.71 -1.07 31.90
C LEU A 566 3.61 -0.85 33.12
N ASP A 567 3.02 -0.34 34.19
CA ASP A 567 3.64 -0.15 35.50
C ASP A 567 2.84 -0.93 36.56
N TYR A 568 3.50 -1.40 37.63
CA TYR A 568 2.93 -2.34 38.60
C TYR A 568 2.59 -1.67 39.94
#